data_AF-A0A6P0TCN1-F1
#
_entry.id   AF-A0A6P0TCN1-F1
#
_cell.length_a   1.000
_cell.length_b   1.000
_cell.length_c   1.000
_cell.angle_alpha   90.00
_cell.angle_beta   90.00
_cell.angle_gamma   90.00
#
_symmetry.space_group_name_H-M   'P 1'
#
loop_
_entity.id
_entity.type
_entity.pdbx_description
1 polymer ?
#
loop_
_entity_poly.entity_id
_entity_poly.type
_entity_poly.pdbx_seq_one_letter_code
_entity_poly.pdbx_strand_id
1 'polypeptide(L)'
;MLDSNFSPNAFLTEAESLAVDQALLSAKEKFSTRVALYSLRVLQAIAPNQNDITAIAPEQILDWLTHHQSEMPAGLQPDPAFQQFFSQLVLSSLRPLAQIAMEQQKSVGELRSVDVIAWFEQQAKIRVEQGESATFWGGDDTPA
;
A
#
# COMPACT_ATOMS: atom_id res chain seq x y z
N MET A 1 -14.43 12.97 -3.35
CA MET A 1 -13.53 14.11 -3.52
C MET A 1 -12.15 13.61 -3.16
N LEU A 2 -11.20 13.65 -4.11
CA LEU A 2 -9.80 13.38 -3.80
C LEU A 2 -9.32 14.56 -2.95
N ASP A 3 -8.89 14.30 -1.72
CA ASP A 3 -8.41 15.34 -0.81
C ASP A 3 -7.30 16.12 -1.51
N SER A 4 -7.55 17.40 -1.79
CA SER A 4 -6.75 18.24 -2.69
C SER A 4 -5.39 18.67 -2.11
N ASN A 5 -4.82 17.87 -1.21
CA ASN A 5 -3.59 18.13 -0.47
C ASN A 5 -2.54 17.01 -0.62
N PHE A 6 -2.59 16.23 -1.71
CA PHE A 6 -1.48 15.34 -2.04
C PHE A 6 -0.24 16.18 -2.36
N SER A 7 0.69 16.24 -1.41
CA SER A 7 2.07 16.62 -1.67
C SER A 7 2.88 15.33 -1.67
N PRO A 8 3.75 15.06 -2.64
CA PRO A 8 4.68 13.92 -2.58
C PRO A 8 5.54 13.90 -1.32
N ASN A 9 5.69 15.06 -0.65
CA ASN A 9 6.33 15.20 0.65
C ASN A 9 5.54 14.60 1.83
N ALA A 10 4.23 14.37 1.68
CA ALA A 10 3.36 13.72 2.66
C ALA A 10 2.63 12.55 1.99
N PHE A 11 3.34 11.42 1.86
CA PHE A 11 2.87 10.16 1.28
C PHE A 11 1.50 9.70 1.84
N LEU A 12 1.30 9.93 3.14
CA LEU A 12 0.03 9.75 3.85
C LEU A 12 -0.32 11.05 4.57
N THR A 13 -1.62 11.33 4.67
CA THR A 13 -2.13 12.36 5.58
C THR A 13 -1.90 11.93 7.03
N GLU A 14 -1.84 12.90 7.95
CA GLU A 14 -1.71 12.61 9.38
C GLU A 14 -2.85 11.69 9.88
N ALA A 15 -4.07 11.93 9.39
CA ALA A 15 -5.24 11.11 9.71
C ALA A 15 -5.07 9.66 9.28
N GLU A 16 -4.49 9.41 8.09
CA GLU A 16 -4.24 8.05 7.61
C GLU A 16 -3.11 7.38 8.37
N SER A 17 -2.02 8.10 8.66
CA SER A 17 -0.93 7.52 9.45
C SER A 17 -1.45 7.12 10.83
N LEU A 18 -2.23 8.01 11.48
CA LEU A 18 -2.85 7.73 12.77
C LEU A 18 -3.81 6.54 12.68
N ALA A 19 -4.63 6.44 11.63
CA ALA A 19 -5.55 5.33 11.44
C ALA A 19 -4.82 3.99 11.28
N VAL A 20 -3.71 3.95 10.53
CA VAL A 20 -2.86 2.76 10.42
C VAL A 20 -2.19 2.41 11.75
N ASP A 21 -1.77 3.41 12.53
CA ASP A 21 -1.14 3.18 13.83
C ASP A 21 -2.14 2.68 14.89
N GLN A 22 -3.39 3.13 14.83
CA GLN A 22 -4.47 2.69 15.70
C GLN A 22 -5.03 1.31 15.31
N ALA A 23 -4.88 0.91 14.05
CA ALA A 23 -5.34 -0.39 13.56
C ALA A 23 -4.65 -1.54 14.31
N LEU A 24 -5.39 -2.63 14.54
CA LEU A 24 -4.93 -3.84 15.23
C LEU A 24 -4.06 -4.70 14.31
N LEU A 25 -2.94 -4.13 13.87
CA LEU A 25 -2.01 -4.68 12.90
C LEU A 25 -0.61 -4.87 13.52
N SER A 26 0.08 -5.94 13.13
CA SER A 26 1.52 -6.08 13.42
C SER A 26 2.34 -5.02 12.71
N ALA A 27 3.60 -4.81 13.11
CA ALA A 27 4.49 -3.84 12.45
C ALA A 27 4.64 -4.10 10.94
N LYS A 28 4.73 -5.38 10.54
CA LYS A 28 4.78 -5.80 9.14
C LYS A 28 3.52 -5.41 8.39
N GLU A 29 2.36 -5.64 8.99
CA GLU A 29 1.08 -5.32 8.36
C GLU A 29 0.87 -3.83 8.24
N LYS A 30 1.21 -3.04 9.27
CA LYS A 30 1.19 -1.57 9.21
C LYS A 30 2.05 -1.06 8.06
N PHE A 31 3.25 -1.60 7.88
CA PHE A 31 4.10 -1.25 6.74
C PHE A 31 3.42 -1.58 5.40
N SER A 32 2.92 -2.80 5.24
CA SER A 32 2.20 -3.21 4.02
C SER A 32 0.97 -2.35 3.74
N THR A 33 0.21 -1.95 4.77
CA THR A 33 -0.94 -1.05 4.63
C THR A 33 -0.50 0.32 4.13
N ARG A 34 0.58 0.89 4.69
CA ARG A 34 1.14 2.16 4.21
C ARG A 34 1.59 2.08 2.74
N VAL A 35 2.27 0.98 2.37
CA VAL A 35 2.70 0.74 0.99
C VAL A 35 1.49 0.62 0.05
N ALA A 36 0.43 -0.09 0.45
CA ALA A 36 -0.79 -0.24 -0.35
C ALA A 36 -1.51 1.10 -0.54
N LEU A 37 -1.65 1.89 0.53
CA LEU A 37 -2.25 3.23 0.47
C LEU A 37 -1.46 4.18 -0.44
N TYR A 38 -0.14 4.15 -0.32
CA TYR A 38 0.72 4.94 -1.19
C TYR A 38 0.57 4.53 -2.65
N SER A 39 0.64 3.23 -2.93
CA SER A 39 0.49 2.69 -4.28
C SER A 39 -0.86 3.05 -4.88
N LEU A 40 -1.95 2.95 -4.10
CA LEU A 40 -3.28 3.35 -4.53
C LEU A 40 -3.32 4.80 -5.04
N ARG A 41 -2.66 5.72 -4.33
CA ARG A 41 -2.58 7.13 -4.76
C ARG A 41 -1.80 7.31 -6.05
N VAL A 42 -0.64 6.68 -6.16
CA VAL A 42 0.17 6.73 -7.39
C VAL A 42 -0.64 6.22 -8.57
N LEU A 43 -1.31 5.08 -8.39
CA LEU A 43 -2.16 4.47 -9.41
C LEU A 43 -3.36 5.36 -9.79
N GLN A 44 -4.04 5.97 -8.82
CA GLN A 44 -5.12 6.94 -9.05
C GLN A 44 -4.62 8.21 -9.75
N ALA A 45 -3.41 8.67 -9.46
CA ALA A 45 -2.79 9.83 -10.11
C ALA A 45 -2.38 9.53 -11.57
N ILE A 46 -1.90 8.32 -11.85
CA ILE A 46 -1.57 7.86 -13.21
C ILE A 46 -2.83 7.71 -14.05
N ALA A 47 -3.92 7.24 -13.46
CA ALA A 47 -5.14 6.89 -14.17
C ALA A 47 -6.40 7.50 -13.53
N PRO A 48 -6.54 8.83 -13.47
CA PRO A 48 -7.60 9.52 -12.73
C PRO A 48 -9.01 9.28 -13.31
N ASN A 49 -9.10 8.84 -14.56
CA ASN A 49 -10.35 8.64 -15.30
C ASN A 49 -10.59 7.18 -15.75
N GLN A 50 -9.76 6.22 -15.32
CA GLN A 50 -9.86 4.84 -15.83
C GLN A 50 -10.46 3.87 -14.80
N ASN A 51 -11.44 3.08 -15.27
CA ASN A 51 -11.94 1.90 -14.57
C ASN A 51 -10.89 0.78 -14.46
N ASP A 52 -9.81 0.82 -15.24
CA ASP A 52 -8.83 -0.28 -15.34
C ASP A 52 -7.43 0.13 -14.85
N ILE A 53 -7.36 0.52 -13.58
CA ILE A 53 -6.09 0.70 -12.86
C ILE A 53 -5.23 -0.58 -12.88
N THR A 54 -5.85 -1.75 -13.11
CA THR A 54 -5.14 -3.03 -13.16
C THR A 54 -4.31 -3.23 -14.42
N ALA A 55 -4.50 -2.41 -15.46
CA ALA A 55 -3.72 -2.44 -16.69
C ALA A 55 -2.48 -1.51 -16.69
N ILE A 56 -2.19 -0.84 -15.57
CA ILE A 56 -1.05 0.10 -15.49
C ILE A 56 0.27 -0.64 -15.68
N ALA A 57 1.02 -0.24 -16.70
CA ALA A 57 2.32 -0.80 -17.03
C ALA A 57 3.45 -0.17 -16.19
N PRO A 58 4.56 -0.89 -15.94
CA PRO A 58 5.72 -0.36 -15.21
C PRO A 58 6.19 0.99 -15.76
N GLU A 59 6.20 1.16 -17.08
CA GLU A 59 6.65 2.36 -17.78
C GLU A 59 5.81 3.59 -17.38
N GLN A 60 4.50 3.43 -17.20
CA GLN A 60 3.62 4.53 -16.78
C GLN A 60 3.93 4.98 -15.35
N ILE A 61 4.35 4.06 -14.47
CA ILE A 61 4.78 4.38 -13.10
C ILE A 61 6.11 5.14 -13.14
N LEU A 62 7.03 4.74 -14.02
CA LEU A 62 8.32 5.40 -14.21
C LEU A 62 8.15 6.81 -14.79
N ASP A 63 7.26 6.98 -15.76
CA ASP A 63 6.93 8.28 -16.34
C ASP A 63 6.33 9.21 -15.28
N TRP A 64 5.40 8.70 -14.47
CA TRP A 64 4.85 9.46 -13.33
C TRP A 64 5.94 9.87 -12.35
N LEU A 65 6.84 8.94 -11.98
CA LEU A 65 7.94 9.21 -11.05
C LEU A 65 8.89 10.29 -11.58
N THR A 66 9.18 10.27 -12.88
CA THR A 66 10.07 11.23 -13.54
C THR A 66 9.45 12.63 -13.56
N HIS A 67 8.16 12.75 -13.87
CA HIS A 67 7.46 14.05 -13.87
C HIS A 67 7.36 14.66 -12.47
N HIS A 68 7.25 13.85 -11.42
CA HIS A 68 7.13 14.31 -10.03
C HIS A 68 8.47 14.32 -9.28
N GLN A 69 9.61 14.11 -9.96
CA GLN A 69 10.93 14.11 -9.33
C GLN A 69 11.23 15.44 -8.62
N SER A 70 10.76 16.57 -9.18
CA SER A 70 10.98 17.91 -8.61
C SER A 70 10.23 18.14 -7.30
N GLU A 71 9.23 17.32 -7.01
CA GLU A 71 8.42 17.38 -5.79
C GLU A 71 8.94 16.46 -4.69
N MET A 72 9.98 15.67 -4.99
CA MET A 72 10.60 14.76 -4.02
C MET A 72 11.52 15.50 -3.04
N PRO A 73 11.70 14.96 -1.82
CA PRO A 73 12.62 15.53 -0.85
C PRO A 73 14.03 15.67 -1.40
N ALA A 74 14.68 16.80 -1.09
CA ALA A 74 16.08 17.03 -1.42
C ALA A 74 16.94 15.89 -0.84
N GLY A 75 17.62 15.13 -1.72
CA GLY A 75 18.43 13.96 -1.36
C GLY A 75 17.88 12.62 -1.87
N LEU A 76 16.61 12.58 -2.31
CA LEU A 76 16.06 11.42 -3.02
C LEU A 76 16.23 11.63 -4.52
N GLN A 77 17.26 11.00 -5.10
CA GLN A 77 17.44 10.95 -6.55
C GLN A 77 17.02 9.56 -7.04
N PRO A 78 15.93 9.44 -7.83
CA PRO A 78 15.48 8.16 -8.35
C PRO A 78 16.44 7.69 -9.45
N ASP A 79 17.52 7.02 -9.04
CA ASP A 79 18.42 6.31 -9.94
C ASP A 79 17.70 5.09 -10.59
N PRO A 80 18.30 4.44 -11.61
CA PRO A 80 17.64 3.32 -12.29
C PRO A 80 17.27 2.15 -11.36
N ALA A 81 18.07 1.90 -10.32
CA ALA A 81 17.80 0.82 -9.36
C ALA A 81 16.58 1.14 -8.49
N PHE A 82 16.49 2.37 -7.99
CA PHE A 82 15.34 2.88 -7.25
C PHE A 82 14.09 2.89 -8.12
N GLN A 83 14.18 3.34 -9.36
CA GLN A 83 13.08 3.34 -10.33
C GLN A 83 12.47 1.95 -10.49
N GLN A 84 13.31 0.93 -10.71
CA GLN A 84 12.86 -0.45 -10.83
C GLN A 84 12.26 -0.97 -9.51
N PHE A 85 12.92 -0.70 -8.38
CA PHE A 85 12.40 -1.10 -7.07
C PHE A 85 11.02 -0.47 -6.80
N PHE A 86 10.88 0.82 -7.08
CA PHE A 86 9.67 1.58 -6.88
C PHE A 86 8.50 1.07 -7.73
N SER A 87 8.73 0.83 -9.04
CA SER A 87 7.68 0.30 -9.91
C SER A 87 7.22 -1.09 -9.45
N GLN A 88 8.15 -1.97 -9.06
CA GLN A 88 7.81 -3.27 -8.48
C GLN A 88 7.03 -3.14 -7.17
N LEU A 89 7.42 -2.20 -6.30
CA LEU A 89 6.72 -1.94 -5.04
C LEU A 89 5.26 -1.50 -5.29
N VAL A 90 5.04 -0.58 -6.21
CA VAL A 90 3.69 -0.11 -6.59
C VAL A 90 2.87 -1.26 -7.20
N LEU A 91 3.44 -2.00 -8.15
CA LEU A 91 2.76 -3.13 -8.78
C LEU A 91 2.44 -4.26 -7.80
N SER A 92 3.31 -4.51 -6.80
CA SER A 92 3.04 -5.54 -5.78
C SER A 92 1.77 -5.24 -4.96
N SER A 93 1.40 -3.97 -4.86
CA SER A 93 0.19 -3.53 -4.16
C SER A 93 -1.08 -3.69 -4.98
N LEU A 94 -0.99 -3.90 -6.30
CA LEU A 94 -2.17 -4.14 -7.13
C LEU A 94 -2.94 -5.40 -6.69
N ARG A 95 -2.23 -6.45 -6.24
CA ARG A 95 -2.89 -7.68 -5.79
C ARG A 95 -3.83 -7.44 -4.61
N PRO A 96 -3.39 -6.90 -3.45
CA PRO A 96 -4.30 -6.62 -2.34
C PRO A 96 -5.37 -5.58 -2.73
N LEU A 97 -5.02 -4.54 -3.49
CA LEU A 97 -6.00 -3.53 -3.92
C LEU A 97 -7.10 -4.13 -4.82
N ALA A 98 -6.75 -4.97 -5.79
CA ALA A 98 -7.71 -5.65 -6.65
C ALA A 98 -8.63 -6.59 -5.84
N GLN A 99 -8.09 -7.26 -4.82
CA GLN A 99 -8.88 -8.10 -3.92
C GLN A 99 -9.90 -7.28 -3.13
N ILE A 100 -9.49 -6.14 -2.56
CA ILE A 100 -10.38 -5.22 -1.85
C ILE A 100 -11.50 -4.71 -2.78
N ALA A 101 -11.12 -4.32 -4.00
CA ALA A 101 -12.05 -3.82 -5.02
C ALA A 101 -13.10 -4.88 -5.38
N MET A 102 -12.65 -6.13 -5.62
CA MET A 102 -13.53 -7.26 -5.91
C MET A 102 -14.50 -7.56 -4.76
N GLU A 103 -14.02 -7.63 -3.51
CA GLU A 103 -14.85 -7.90 -2.33
C GLU A 103 -15.91 -6.83 -2.09
N GLN A 104 -15.59 -5.56 -2.42
CA GLN A 104 -16.51 -4.43 -2.26
C GLN A 104 -17.31 -4.10 -3.52
N GLN A 105 -17.13 -4.86 -4.61
CA GLN A 105 -17.75 -4.60 -5.91
C GLN A 105 -17.50 -3.18 -6.43
N LYS A 106 -16.27 -2.68 -6.19
CA LYS A 106 -15.77 -1.38 -6.64
C LYS A 106 -14.67 -1.57 -7.66
N SER A 107 -14.33 -0.51 -8.41
CA SER A 107 -13.05 -0.46 -9.11
C SER A 107 -11.92 -0.12 -8.14
N VAL A 108 -10.67 -0.48 -8.49
CA VAL A 108 -9.49 -0.11 -7.68
C VAL A 108 -9.38 1.41 -7.52
N GLY A 109 -9.78 2.18 -8.55
CA GLY A 109 -9.74 3.65 -8.50
C GLY A 109 -10.72 4.27 -7.53
N GLU A 110 -11.78 3.56 -7.15
CA GLU A 110 -12.80 4.03 -6.19
C GLU A 110 -12.47 3.65 -4.75
N LEU A 111 -11.39 2.91 -4.52
CA LEU A 111 -10.97 2.56 -3.17
C LEU A 111 -10.57 3.81 -2.39
N ARG A 112 -11.00 3.83 -1.13
CA ARG A 112 -10.63 4.85 -0.16
C ARG A 112 -9.68 4.25 0.86
N SER A 113 -8.95 5.10 1.57
CA SER A 113 -7.98 4.66 2.58
C SER A 113 -8.60 3.81 3.68
N VAL A 114 -9.84 4.13 4.09
CA VAL A 114 -10.62 3.33 5.04
C VAL A 114 -10.92 1.92 4.51
N ASP A 115 -11.15 1.77 3.21
CA ASP A 115 -11.45 0.49 2.57
C ASP A 115 -10.21 -0.42 2.60
N VAL A 116 -9.01 0.16 2.43
CA VAL A 116 -7.73 -0.55 2.50
C VAL A 116 -7.37 -0.94 3.93
N ILE A 117 -7.46 0.00 4.88
CA ILE A 117 -7.13 -0.25 6.29
C ILE A 117 -8.01 -1.36 6.86
N ALA A 118 -9.33 -1.26 6.66
CA ALA A 118 -10.29 -2.24 7.17
C ALA A 118 -10.02 -3.66 6.62
N TRP A 119 -9.67 -3.78 5.33
CA TRP A 119 -9.35 -5.07 4.75
C TRP A 119 -8.07 -5.67 5.36
N PHE A 120 -7.02 -4.87 5.56
CA PHE A 120 -5.79 -5.36 6.22
C PHE A 120 -6.05 -5.84 7.65
N GLU A 121 -6.92 -5.17 8.40
CA GLU A 121 -7.33 -5.63 9.74
C GLU A 121 -8.11 -6.95 9.68
N GLN A 122 -9.02 -7.08 8.72
CA GLN A 122 -9.74 -8.33 8.51
C GLN A 122 -8.79 -9.49 8.15
N GLN A 123 -7.81 -9.25 7.27
CA GLN A 123 -6.81 -10.26 6.91
C GLN A 123 -5.91 -10.64 8.08
N ALA A 124 -5.51 -9.66 8.91
CA ALA A 124 -4.74 -9.92 10.13
C ALA A 124 -5.53 -10.81 11.10
N LYS A 125 -6.82 -10.52 11.30
CA LYS A 125 -7.71 -11.33 12.12
C LYS A 125 -7.86 -12.75 11.60
N ILE A 126 -8.08 -12.92 10.29
CA ILE A 126 -8.19 -14.24 9.66
C ILE A 126 -6.89 -15.05 9.87
N ARG A 127 -5.72 -14.43 9.69
CA ARG A 127 -4.43 -15.11 9.95
C ARG A 127 -4.26 -15.58 11.39
N VAL A 128 -4.68 -14.75 12.34
CA VAL A 128 -4.68 -15.11 13.77
C VAL A 128 -5.64 -16.28 14.03
N GLU A 129 -6.85 -16.23 13.49
CA GLU A 129 -7.87 -17.29 13.64
C GLU A 129 -7.46 -18.62 12.97
N GLN A 130 -6.71 -18.56 11.87
CA GLN A 130 -6.17 -19.73 11.16
C GLN A 130 -4.90 -20.31 11.79
N GLY A 131 -4.41 -19.73 12.90
CA GLY A 131 -3.24 -20.23 13.62
C GLY A 131 -1.90 -19.94 12.94
N GLU A 132 -1.85 -19.00 11.99
CA GLU A 132 -0.60 -18.47 11.40
C GLU A 132 0.13 -17.50 12.34
N SER A 133 -0.17 -17.57 13.64
CA SER A 133 0.58 -16.90 14.69
C SER A 133 1.93 -17.59 14.89
N ALA A 134 2.94 -17.13 14.14
CA ALA A 134 4.36 -17.23 14.44
C ALA A 134 4.79 -18.49 15.25
N THR A 135 4.84 -19.65 14.57
CA THR A 135 5.68 -20.75 15.03
C THR A 135 7.16 -20.34 14.91
N PHE A 136 7.71 -19.68 15.94
CA PHE A 136 9.16 -19.43 15.99
C PHE A 136 9.83 -19.57 17.38
N TRP A 137 9.11 -19.88 18.46
CA TRP A 137 9.75 -20.32 19.71
C TRP A 137 9.00 -21.50 20.33
N GLY A 138 9.16 -22.67 19.72
CA GLY A 138 8.80 -23.95 20.31
C GLY A 138 10.02 -24.87 20.30
N GLY A 139 10.65 -25.03 21.47
CA GLY A 139 11.71 -26.01 21.71
C GLY A 139 12.95 -25.43 22.38
N ASP A 140 12.95 -25.31 23.70
CA ASP A 140 13.57 -26.34 24.58
C ASP A 140 13.29 -25.99 26.05
N ASP A 141 12.13 -26.43 26.56
CA ASP A 141 11.95 -26.68 27.98
C ASP A 141 11.71 -28.18 28.10
N THR A 142 12.80 -28.93 28.20
CA THR A 142 12.76 -30.35 28.56
C THR A 142 12.77 -30.45 30.09
N PRO A 143 11.69 -30.91 30.76
CA PRO A 143 11.76 -31.21 32.18
C PRO A 143 12.26 -32.65 32.42
N ALA A 144 13.02 -32.78 33.51
CA ALA A 144 13.55 -33.97 34.19
C ALA A 144 14.85 -34.59 33.64
#